data_AF-A0A957HEI8-F1
#
_entry.id   AF-A0A957HEI8-F1
#
_cell.length_a   1.000
_cell.length_b   1.000
_cell.length_c   1.000
_cell.angle_alpha   90.00
_cell.angle_beta   90.00
_cell.angle_gamma   90.00
#
_symmetry.space_group_name_H-M   'P 1'
#
loop_
_entity.id
_entity.type
_entity.pdbx_description
1 polymer ?
#
loop_
_entity_poly.entity_id
_entity_poly.type
_entity_poly.pdbx_seq_one_letter_code
_entity_poly.pdbx_strand_id
1 'polypeptide(L)'
;MTTTKNPTRRVAKAKPAKYVHSRPQTIMRMYSYWFYVPALIVFGIFFLLPTALAFYFSLTRWTLFDTTFIGFENYELFFRDPQLSKAFINTFIYAFITSGMKVV
;
A
#
# COMPACT_ATOMS: atom_id res chain seq x y z
N MET A 1 -60.85 31.89 -57.87
CA MET A 1 -60.19 33.21 -57.82
C MET A 1 -60.61 33.92 -56.54
N THR A 2 -59.75 33.92 -55.52
CA THR A 2 -59.56 35.06 -54.61
C THR A 2 -58.14 34.95 -54.06
N THR A 3 -57.40 36.02 -54.30
CA THR A 3 -55.98 36.19 -54.02
C THR A 3 -55.85 36.95 -52.70
N THR A 4 -55.05 36.45 -51.77
CA THR A 4 -54.42 37.28 -50.74
C THR A 4 -52.99 36.79 -50.56
N LYS A 5 -52.08 37.52 -51.21
CA LYS A 5 -50.63 37.42 -51.07
C LYS A 5 -50.26 38.17 -49.78
N ASN A 6 -49.75 37.50 -48.76
CA ASN A 6 -49.11 38.17 -47.62
C ASN A 6 -47.59 37.96 -47.72
N PRO A 7 -46.81 38.97 -48.14
CA PRO A 7 -45.37 38.84 -48.23
C PRO A 7 -44.72 39.16 -46.88
N THR A 8 -43.62 38.46 -46.58
CA THR A 8 -42.56 38.89 -45.65
C THR A 8 -42.91 38.99 -44.16
N ARG A 9 -42.67 37.88 -43.44
CA ARG A 9 -41.89 37.96 -42.21
C ARG A 9 -40.65 37.09 -42.37
N ARG A 10 -39.57 37.73 -42.84
CA ARG A 10 -38.20 37.21 -42.72
C ARG A 10 -37.90 37.09 -41.22
N VAL A 11 -38.16 35.92 -40.65
CA VAL A 11 -37.61 35.60 -39.34
C VAL A 11 -36.13 35.34 -39.57
N ALA A 12 -35.33 36.25 -39.03
CA ALA A 12 -33.89 36.28 -39.15
C ALA A 12 -33.26 34.94 -38.75
N LYS A 13 -32.19 34.61 -39.45
CA LYS A 13 -31.23 33.54 -39.12
C LYS A 13 -30.90 33.55 -37.62
N ALA A 14 -31.31 32.52 -36.89
CA ALA A 14 -30.66 32.13 -35.63
C ALA A 14 -29.71 30.96 -35.93
N LYS A 15 -28.42 31.28 -36.12
CA LYS A 15 -27.30 30.30 -36.16
C LYS A 15 -26.93 29.90 -34.72
N PRO A 16 -26.30 28.73 -34.52
CA PRO A 16 -26.80 27.68 -33.66
C PRO A 16 -26.46 27.90 -32.19
N ALA A 17 -27.37 27.50 -31.30
CA ALA A 17 -27.01 27.26 -29.91
C ALA A 17 -26.00 26.10 -29.90
N LYS A 18 -24.75 26.41 -29.56
CA LYS A 18 -23.71 25.41 -29.30
C LYS A 18 -24.18 24.54 -28.15
N TYR A 19 -24.61 23.31 -28.45
CA TYR A 19 -24.76 22.29 -27.42
C TYR A 19 -23.37 21.92 -26.93
N VAL A 20 -22.90 22.65 -25.92
CA VAL A 20 -21.77 22.22 -25.11
C VAL A 20 -22.24 20.92 -24.46
N HIS A 21 -21.83 19.78 -25.02
CA HIS A 21 -21.87 18.52 -24.29
C HIS A 21 -20.94 18.72 -23.09
N SER A 22 -21.52 19.14 -21.98
CA SER A 22 -20.89 19.09 -20.66
C SER A 22 -20.49 17.64 -20.45
N ARG A 23 -19.19 17.34 -20.63
CA ARG A 23 -18.62 16.05 -20.28
C ARG A 23 -19.11 15.74 -18.86
N PRO A 24 -19.66 14.54 -18.58
CA PRO A 24 -19.97 14.17 -17.22
C PRO A 24 -18.66 14.29 -16.44
N GLN A 25 -18.61 15.26 -15.53
CA GLN A 25 -17.55 15.42 -14.57
C GLN A 25 -17.48 14.08 -13.84
N THR A 26 -16.45 13.29 -14.13
CA THR A 26 -16.16 12.06 -13.41
C THR A 26 -16.08 12.42 -11.95
N ILE A 27 -17.10 12.06 -11.18
CA ILE A 27 -17.08 12.15 -9.73
C ILE A 27 -15.93 11.24 -9.30
N MET A 28 -14.76 11.83 -9.07
CA MET A 28 -13.70 11.18 -8.32
C MET A 28 -14.29 10.96 -6.93
N ARG A 29 -14.86 9.76 -6.73
CA ARG A 29 -15.24 9.29 -5.40
C ARG A 29 -13.96 9.27 -4.59
N MET A 30 -13.79 10.32 -3.79
CA MET A 30 -12.87 10.35 -2.67
C MET A 30 -13.36 9.27 -1.72
N TYR A 31 -12.92 8.03 -1.93
CA TYR A 31 -13.17 6.95 -0.99
C TYR A 31 -12.60 7.41 0.34
N SER A 32 -13.49 7.61 1.31
CA SER A 32 -13.12 8.14 2.60
C SER A 32 -12.13 7.19 3.26
N TYR A 33 -10.98 7.70 3.72
CA TYR A 33 -9.89 6.91 4.32
C TYR A 33 -10.35 6.00 5.47
N TRP A 34 -11.54 6.24 6.02
CA TRP A 34 -12.18 5.42 7.02
C TRP A 34 -12.39 3.95 6.60
N PHE A 35 -12.51 3.66 5.30
CA PHE A 35 -12.65 2.28 4.83
C PHE A 35 -11.39 1.43 5.08
N TYR A 36 -10.22 2.05 5.21
CA TYR A 36 -8.97 1.34 5.52
C TYR A 36 -8.81 1.02 7.00
N VAL A 37 -9.51 1.73 7.88
CA VAL A 37 -9.39 1.58 9.34
C VAL A 37 -9.65 0.14 9.82
N PRO A 38 -10.75 -0.55 9.44
CA PRO A 38 -10.96 -1.93 9.89
C PRO A 38 -9.87 -2.89 9.40
N ALA A 39 -9.39 -2.72 8.16
CA ALA A 39 -8.28 -3.53 7.64
C ALA A 39 -6.98 -3.29 8.41
N LEU A 40 -6.70 -2.03 8.78
CA LEU A 40 -5.51 -1.64 9.52
C LEU A 40 -5.56 -2.13 10.98
N ILE A 41 -6.74 -2.19 11.59
CA ILE A 41 -6.94 -2.79 12.92
C ILE A 41 -6.63 -4.28 12.89
N VAL A 42 -7.19 -5.02 11.92
CA VAL A 42 -6.91 -6.46 11.77
C VAL A 42 -5.42 -6.69 11.52
N PHE A 43 -4.80 -5.91 10.63
CA PHE A 43 -3.36 -5.96 10.41
C PHE A 43 -2.56 -5.67 11.69
N GLY A 44 -2.94 -4.65 12.44
CA GLY A 44 -2.30 -4.28 13.70
C GLY A 44 -2.34 -5.42 14.72
N ILE A 45 -3.50 -6.06 14.89
CA ILE A 45 -3.69 -7.11 15.90
C ILE A 45 -2.99 -8.41 15.49
N PHE A 46 -3.07 -8.82 14.22
CA PHE A 46 -2.58 -10.11 13.78
C PHE A 46 -1.15 -10.10 13.24
N PHE A 47 -0.63 -8.95 12.81
CA PHE A 47 0.74 -8.83 12.30
C PHE A 47 1.60 -7.95 13.20
N LEU A 48 1.18 -6.71 13.46
CA LEU A 48 2.02 -5.75 14.17
C LEU A 48 2.24 -6.15 15.64
N LEU A 49 1.18 -6.55 16.33
CA LEU A 49 1.22 -6.96 17.73
C LEU A 49 2.14 -8.18 17.95
N PRO A 50 1.97 -9.34 17.26
CA PRO A 50 2.89 -10.45 17.44
C PRO A 50 4.31 -10.12 17.00
N THR A 51 4.50 -9.25 16.01
CA THR A 51 5.83 -8.78 15.60
C THR A 51 6.50 -7.95 16.70
N ALA A 52 5.77 -7.03 17.32
CA ALA A 52 6.25 -6.23 18.44
C ALA A 52 6.58 -7.10 19.66
N LEU A 53 5.75 -8.10 19.96
CA LEU A 53 6.02 -9.07 21.02
C LEU A 53 7.26 -9.92 20.70
N ALA A 54 7.39 -10.42 19.47
CA ALA A 54 8.55 -11.19 19.05
C ALA A 54 9.83 -10.35 19.15
N PHE A 55 9.76 -9.07 18.80
CA PHE A 55 10.86 -8.12 18.96
C PHE A 55 11.19 -7.85 20.44
N TYR A 56 10.18 -7.74 21.30
CA TYR A 56 10.41 -7.64 22.74
C TYR A 56 11.08 -8.90 23.30
N PHE A 57 10.63 -10.08 22.85
CA PHE A 57 11.23 -11.35 23.23
C PHE A 57 12.63 -11.57 22.65
N SER A 58 12.99 -10.98 21.51
CA SER A 58 14.36 -11.10 21.01
C SER A 58 15.38 -10.36 21.88
N LEU A 59 14.95 -9.29 22.55
CA LEU A 59 15.73 -8.48 23.50
C LEU A 59 15.69 -9.02 24.95
N THR A 60 14.86 -10.02 25.21
CA THR A 60 14.61 -10.53 26.56
C THR A 60 15.00 -12.01 26.64
N ARG A 61 15.77 -12.41 27.64
CA ARG A 61 15.97 -13.84 27.91
C ARG A 61 14.69 -14.39 28.51
N TRP A 62 14.00 -15.20 27.75
CA TRP A 62 12.85 -15.94 28.27
C TRP A 62 13.28 -17.38 28.53
N THR A 63 13.37 -17.75 29.81
CA THR A 63 13.49 -19.14 30.25
C THR A 63 12.16 -19.58 30.84
N LEU A 64 11.96 -20.89 31.03
CA LEU A 64 10.70 -21.44 31.54
C LEU A 64 10.30 -20.92 32.94
N PHE A 65 11.27 -20.38 33.69
CA PHE A 65 11.09 -19.94 35.07
C PHE A 65 11.44 -18.45 35.30
N ASP A 66 12.27 -17.85 34.46
CA ASP A 66 12.73 -16.46 34.61
C ASP A 66 12.70 -15.69 33.28
N THR A 67 12.23 -14.44 33.35
CA THR A 67 12.26 -13.47 32.26
C THR A 67 13.20 -12.33 32.65
N THR A 68 14.37 -12.26 32.03
CA THR A 68 15.34 -11.17 32.28
C THR A 68 15.54 -10.33 31.03
N PHE A 69 15.39 -9.01 31.18
CA PHE A 69 15.67 -8.08 30.09
C PHE A 69 17.19 -7.85 29.99
N ILE A 70 17.82 -8.45 28.98
CA ILE A 70 19.27 -8.40 28.71
C ILE A 70 19.61 -7.52 27.49
N GLY A 71 18.60 -6.98 26.81
CA GLY A 71 18.78 -6.09 25.67
C GLY A 71 19.51 -6.79 24.51
N PHE A 72 20.67 -6.25 24.12
CA PHE A 72 21.40 -6.71 22.93
C PHE A 72 22.37 -7.88 23.18
N GLU A 73 22.59 -8.29 24.42
CA GLU A 73 23.53 -9.38 24.74
C GLU A 73 23.16 -10.70 24.05
N ASN A 74 21.86 -10.94 23.84
CA ASN A 74 21.37 -12.12 23.13
C ASN A 74 21.87 -12.19 21.67
N TYR A 75 21.97 -11.04 21.01
CA TYR A 75 22.50 -10.96 19.65
C TYR A 75 24.02 -11.15 19.64
N GLU A 76 24.74 -10.56 20.60
CA GLU A 76 26.19 -10.72 20.69
C GLU A 76 26.59 -12.18 20.95
N LEU A 77 25.86 -12.89 21.83
CA LEU A 77 26.05 -14.31 22.06
C LEU A 77 25.81 -15.14 20.79
N PHE A 78 24.76 -14.81 20.02
CA PHE A 78 24.44 -15.47 18.77
C PHE A 78 25.56 -15.31 17.72
N PHE A 79 26.15 -14.11 17.60
CA PHE A 79 27.25 -13.86 16.66
C PHE A 79 28.60 -14.42 17.14
N ARG A 80 28.78 -14.61 18.45
CA ARG A 80 29.97 -15.25 19.02
C ARG A 80 29.99 -16.76 18.81
N ASP A 81 28.85 -17.39 18.54
CA ASP A 81 28.80 -18.80 18.20
C ASP A 81 29.42 -19.03 16.81
N PRO A 82 30.57 -19.74 16.72
CA PRO A 82 31.27 -19.97 15.47
C PRO A 82 30.47 -20.83 14.49
N GLN A 83 29.51 -21.63 14.95
CA GLN A 83 28.67 -22.45 14.09
C GLN A 83 27.59 -21.60 13.42
N LEU A 84 26.91 -20.75 14.19
CA LEU A 84 25.83 -19.90 13.70
C LEU A 84 26.34 -18.78 12.78
N SER A 85 27.45 -18.14 13.16
CA SER A 85 28.09 -17.11 12.32
C SER A 85 28.57 -17.67 10.98
N LYS A 86 29.19 -18.86 10.96
CA LYS A 86 29.58 -19.54 9.70
C LYS A 86 28.37 -19.91 8.85
N ALA A 87 27.31 -20.45 9.46
CA ALA A 87 26.08 -20.79 8.75
C ALA A 87 25.41 -19.55 8.13
N PHE A 88 25.41 -18.42 8.84
CA PHE A 88 24.89 -17.15 8.35
C PHE A 88 25.67 -16.66 7.12
N ILE A 89 27.01 -16.67 7.18
CA ILE A 89 27.87 -16.28 6.07
C ILE A 89 27.62 -17.18 4.85
N ASN A 90 27.57 -18.50 5.04
CA ASN A 90 27.30 -19.44 3.95
C ASN A 90 25.94 -19.15 3.29
N THR A 91 24.89 -18.95 4.09
CA THR A 91 23.55 -18.61 3.60
C THR A 91 23.58 -17.30 2.79
N PHE A 92 24.33 -16.30 3.26
CA PHE A 92 24.47 -15.03 2.56
C PHE A 92 25.17 -15.19 1.21
N ILE A 93 26.25 -15.97 1.16
CA ILE A 93 26.96 -16.32 -0.08
C ILE A 93 26.00 -17.00 -1.07
N TYR A 94 25.25 -18.02 -0.62
CA TYR A 94 24.27 -18.70 -1.47
C TYR A 94 23.17 -17.75 -1.96
N ALA A 95 22.63 -16.90 -1.08
CA ALA A 95 21.58 -15.94 -1.44
C ALA A 95 22.06 -14.96 -2.51
N PHE A 96 23.29 -14.44 -2.37
CA PHE A 96 23.85 -13.46 -3.30
C PHE A 96 24.18 -14.08 -4.66
N ILE A 97 24.83 -15.25 -4.67
CA ILE A 97 25.13 -15.99 -5.90
C ILE A 97 23.83 -16.35 -6.63
N THR A 98 22.84 -16.87 -5.92
CA THR A 98 21.57 -17.29 -6.52
C THR A 98 20.75 -16.10 -7.03
N SER A 99 20.70 -15.00 -6.27
CA SER A 99 19.99 -13.78 -6.69
C SER A 99 20.67 -13.13 -7.90
N GLY A 100 22.01 -13.00 -7.86
CA GLY A 100 22.79 -12.47 -8.96
C GLY A 100 22.65 -13.31 -10.23
N MET A 101 22.73 -14.65 -10.11
CA MET A 101 22.52 -15.57 -11.22
C MET A 101 21.10 -15.52 -11.79
N LYS A 102 20.08 -15.14 -11.00
CA LYS A 102 18.71 -14.92 -11.51
C LYS A 102 18.55 -13.59 -12.24
N VAL A 103 19.39 -12.61 -11.94
CA VAL A 103 19.31 -11.25 -12.50
C VAL A 103 20.02 -11.14 -13.86
N VAL A 104 21.05 -11.94 -14.09
CA VAL A 104 21.83 -12.01 -15.35
C VAL A 104 21.25 -13.09 -16.27
#